data_AF-A0A357B3X4-F1
#
_entry.id   AF-A0A357B3X4-F1
#
_cell.length_a   1.000
_cell.length_b   1.000
_cell.length_c   1.000
_cell.angle_alpha   90.00
_cell.angle_beta   90.00
_cell.angle_gamma   90.00
#
_symmetry.space_group_name_H-M   'P 1'
#
loop_
_entity.id
_entity.type
_entity.pdbx_description
1 polymer ?
#
loop_
_entity_poly.entity_id
_entity_poly.type
_entity_poly.pdbx_seq_one_letter_code
_entity_poly.pdbx_strand_id
1 'polypeptide(L)'
;EQSPTLMARDFKDPPTVSKEPDYIVRRLTPTECARLQGFPDWWCSDLGTEEPSEEEIKFWTDVFETHRMVMGTSSKPKTKNQLIKWLKNPHSDSAEYKMWGNGVALPNVVFVLSGIVYYAQIEGK
;
A
#
# COMPACT_ATOMS: atom_id res chain seq x y z
N GLU A 1 35.63 -5.84 -3.94
CA GLU A 1 34.41 -5.97 -4.76
C GLU A 1 33.30 -5.15 -4.13
N GLN A 2 32.75 -4.16 -4.83
CA GLN A 2 31.52 -3.50 -4.42
C GLN A 2 30.36 -4.38 -4.86
N SER A 3 29.57 -4.90 -3.92
CA SER A 3 28.33 -5.59 -4.24
C SER A 3 27.35 -4.58 -4.85
N PRO A 4 26.69 -4.88 -5.98
CA PRO A 4 25.76 -3.96 -6.61
C PRO A 4 24.55 -3.65 -5.71
N THR A 5 23.95 -2.48 -5.90
CA THR A 5 22.77 -2.02 -5.16
C THR A 5 21.58 -2.96 -5.40
N LEU A 6 20.91 -3.38 -4.33
CA LEU A 6 19.73 -4.25 -4.40
C LEU A 6 18.62 -3.58 -5.20
N MET A 7 18.21 -4.20 -6.31
CA MET A 7 17.08 -3.74 -7.11
C MET A 7 15.79 -4.42 -6.64
N ALA A 8 14.64 -3.77 -6.88
CA ALA A 8 13.33 -4.32 -6.50
C ALA A 8 13.08 -5.73 -7.07
N ARG A 9 13.65 -6.03 -8.24
CA ARG A 9 13.60 -7.32 -8.94
C ARG A 9 14.45 -8.43 -8.31
N ASP A 10 15.43 -8.09 -7.48
CA ASP A 10 16.33 -9.04 -6.81
C ASP A 10 15.67 -9.62 -5.54
N PHE A 11 14.33 -9.63 -5.48
CA PHE A 11 13.55 -10.08 -4.33
C PHE A 11 13.61 -11.59 -4.08
N LYS A 12 13.99 -12.35 -5.11
CA LYS A 12 13.98 -13.81 -5.06
C LYS A 12 15.29 -14.39 -4.54
N ASP A 13 16.42 -13.81 -4.96
CA ASP A 13 17.77 -14.22 -4.57
C ASP A 13 18.66 -12.98 -4.40
N PRO A 14 18.50 -12.20 -3.31
CA PRO A 14 19.39 -11.08 -3.05
C PRO A 14 20.81 -11.62 -2.76
N PRO A 15 21.87 -11.10 -3.38
CA PRO A 15 23.23 -11.50 -3.08
C PRO A 15 23.56 -11.15 -1.61
N THR A 16 23.57 -12.15 -0.74
CA THR A 16 23.90 -11.99 0.67
C THR A 16 25.41 -11.94 0.87
N VAL A 17 25.91 -10.86 1.49
CA VAL A 17 27.34 -10.69 1.84
C VAL A 17 27.74 -11.52 3.09
N SER A 18 26.79 -12.08 3.83
CA SER A 18 27.03 -12.79 5.09
C SER A 18 27.43 -14.25 4.86
N LYS A 19 28.64 -14.62 5.31
CA LYS A 19 29.03 -16.02 5.58
C LYS A 19 28.16 -16.56 6.74
N GLU A 20 27.76 -17.83 6.67
CA GLU A 20 26.91 -18.59 7.63
C GLU A 20 27.06 -18.24 9.14
N PRO A 21 26.04 -18.46 10.01
CA PRO A 21 24.60 -18.24 9.85
C PRO A 21 23.99 -17.55 11.09
N ASP A 22 24.31 -16.29 11.40
CA ASP A 22 23.70 -15.61 12.57
C ASP A 22 22.60 -14.59 12.20
N TYR A 23 22.61 -14.05 10.99
CA TYR A 23 21.63 -13.06 10.55
C TYR A 23 21.15 -13.31 9.13
N ILE A 24 19.83 -13.43 8.98
CA ILE A 24 19.16 -13.55 7.68
C ILE A 24 18.66 -12.18 7.28
N VAL A 25 19.16 -11.65 6.15
CA VAL A 25 18.62 -10.44 5.55
C VAL A 25 17.24 -10.77 4.96
N ARG A 26 16.21 -10.06 5.42
CA ARG A 26 14.85 -10.13 4.86
C ARG A 26 14.31 -8.73 4.61
N ARG A 27 13.26 -8.65 3.77
CA ARG A 27 12.49 -7.42 3.63
C ARG A 27 11.68 -7.15 4.90
N LEU A 28 11.45 -5.87 5.17
CA LEU A 28 10.44 -5.46 6.13
C LEU A 28 9.07 -5.90 5.60
N THR A 29 8.21 -6.42 6.48
CA THR A 29 6.83 -6.74 6.14
C THR A 29 6.01 -5.46 5.92
N PRO A 30 4.84 -5.53 5.28
CA PRO A 30 3.97 -4.37 5.16
C PRO A 30 3.60 -3.76 6.53
N THR A 31 3.34 -4.60 7.53
CA THR A 31 3.07 -4.16 8.91
C THR A 31 4.27 -3.44 9.53
N GLU A 32 5.49 -3.92 9.31
CA GLU A 32 6.70 -3.23 9.77
C GLU A 32 6.88 -1.87 9.07
N CYS A 33 6.61 -1.79 7.76
CA CYS A 33 6.60 -0.53 7.02
C CYS A 33 5.55 0.46 7.57
N ALA A 34 4.33 0.00 7.85
CA ALA A 34 3.26 0.80 8.43
C ALA A 34 3.67 1.39 9.79
N ARG A 35 4.21 0.55 10.68
CA ARG A 35 4.72 0.98 12.00
C ARG A 35 5.83 2.01 11.88
N LEU A 36 6.78 1.82 10.96
CA LEU A 36 7.86 2.78 10.72
C LEU A 36 7.33 4.14 10.24
N GLN A 37 6.24 4.15 9.46
CA GLN A 37 5.57 5.37 9.03
C GLN A 37 4.63 5.94 10.09
N GLY A 38 4.49 5.28 11.24
CA GLY A 38 3.68 5.70 12.38
C GLY A 38 2.20 5.33 12.29
N PHE A 39 1.80 4.46 11.35
CA PHE A 39 0.43 3.97 11.26
C PHE A 39 0.18 2.85 12.29
N PRO A 40 -1.06 2.74 12.81
CA PRO A 40 -1.44 1.63 13.68
C PRO A 40 -1.54 0.32 12.89
N ASP A 41 -1.33 -0.82 13.57
CA ASP A 41 -1.36 -2.14 12.94
C ASP A 41 -2.68 -2.47 12.24
N TRP A 42 -3.79 -1.95 12.77
CA TRP A 42 -5.14 -2.18 12.24
C TRP A 42 -5.50 -1.26 11.06
N TRP A 43 -4.59 -0.38 10.60
CA TRP A 43 -4.90 0.59 9.54
C TRP A 43 -5.38 -0.07 8.24
N CYS A 44 -4.83 -1.23 7.93
CA CYS A 44 -5.21 -2.07 6.79
C CYS A 44 -5.99 -3.31 7.23
N SER A 45 -6.73 -3.25 8.33
CA SER A 45 -7.64 -4.33 8.71
C SER A 45 -9.04 -4.07 8.15
N ASP A 46 -9.77 -5.16 7.89
CA ASP A 46 -11.20 -5.14 7.56
C ASP A 46 -11.61 -4.25 6.37
N LEU A 47 -10.75 -4.12 5.34
CA LEU A 47 -11.11 -3.40 4.11
C LEU A 47 -12.03 -4.20 3.17
N GLY A 48 -12.25 -5.48 3.45
CA GLY A 48 -13.04 -6.38 2.60
C GLY A 48 -14.55 -6.27 2.81
N THR A 49 -15.32 -6.45 1.74
CA THR A 49 -16.77 -6.61 1.77
C THR A 49 -17.12 -8.09 1.56
N GLU A 50 -17.65 -8.77 2.58
CA GLU A 50 -17.96 -10.22 2.53
C GLU A 50 -19.00 -10.56 1.44
N GLU A 51 -20.04 -9.73 1.33
CA GLU A 51 -21.14 -9.84 0.37
C GLU A 51 -21.26 -8.55 -0.45
N PRO A 52 -20.42 -8.37 -1.49
CA PRO A 52 -20.47 -7.16 -2.30
C PRO A 52 -21.81 -7.05 -3.05
N SER A 53 -22.45 -5.90 -2.92
CA SER A 53 -23.67 -5.56 -3.66
C SER A 53 -23.39 -5.36 -5.16
N GLU A 54 -24.43 -5.47 -5.99
CA GLU A 54 -24.30 -5.18 -7.43
C GLU A 54 -23.88 -3.72 -7.69
N GLU A 55 -24.28 -2.79 -6.81
CA GLU A 55 -23.89 -1.39 -6.89
C GLU A 55 -22.41 -1.18 -6.62
N GLU A 56 -21.86 -1.82 -5.57
CA GLU A 56 -20.42 -1.79 -5.28
C GLU A 56 -19.60 -2.43 -6.40
N ILE A 57 -20.05 -3.58 -6.91
CA ILE A 57 -19.39 -4.26 -8.03
C ILE A 57 -19.35 -3.35 -9.25
N LYS A 58 -20.46 -2.68 -9.57
CA LYS A 58 -20.54 -1.74 -10.69
C LYS A 58 -19.59 -0.56 -10.48
N PHE A 59 -19.62 0.07 -9.31
CA PHE A 59 -18.73 1.18 -8.96
C PHE A 59 -17.25 0.79 -9.16
N TRP A 60 -16.82 -0.34 -8.59
CA TRP A 60 -15.44 -0.78 -8.72
C TRP A 60 -15.08 -1.22 -10.13
N THR A 61 -16.03 -1.76 -10.91
CA THR A 61 -15.84 -2.02 -12.34
C THR A 61 -15.43 -0.74 -13.06
N ASP A 62 -16.17 0.35 -12.87
CA ASP A 62 -15.92 1.64 -13.52
C ASP A 62 -14.59 2.26 -13.08
N VAL A 63 -14.24 2.15 -11.79
CA VAL A 63 -12.94 2.61 -11.24
C VAL A 63 -11.77 1.86 -11.87
N PHE A 64 -11.82 0.53 -11.90
CA PHE A 64 -10.74 -0.27 -12.48
C PHE A 64 -10.62 -0.08 -13.99
N GLU A 65 -11.74 0.15 -14.67
CA GLU A 65 -11.74 0.45 -16.11
C GLU A 65 -11.11 1.80 -16.40
N THR A 66 -11.47 2.84 -15.64
CA THR A 66 -10.87 4.17 -15.74
C THR A 66 -9.37 4.11 -15.49
N HIS A 67 -8.94 3.44 -14.41
CA HIS A 67 -7.52 3.26 -14.11
C HIS A 67 -6.79 2.50 -15.23
N ARG A 68 -7.40 1.47 -15.82
CA ARG A 68 -6.83 0.71 -16.95
C ARG A 68 -6.61 1.61 -18.16
N MET A 69 -7.59 2.43 -18.52
CA MET A 69 -7.51 3.35 -19.66
C MET A 69 -6.45 4.43 -19.47
N VAL A 70 -6.30 4.96 -18.25
CA VAL A 70 -5.28 5.98 -17.92
C VAL A 70 -3.88 5.39 -17.88
N MET A 71 -3.70 4.25 -17.21
CA MET A 71 -2.37 3.68 -16.99
C MET A 71 -1.85 2.89 -18.20
N GLY A 72 -2.74 2.41 -19.08
CA GLY A 72 -2.38 1.62 -20.26
C GLY A 72 -1.73 0.27 -19.96
N THR A 73 -1.83 -0.21 -18.71
CA THR A 73 -1.08 -1.39 -18.22
C THR A 73 -1.72 -2.74 -18.55
N SER A 74 -2.99 -2.77 -18.95
CA SER A 74 -3.72 -4.01 -19.28
C SER A 74 -4.57 -3.85 -20.52
N SER A 75 -4.51 -4.82 -21.42
CA SER A 75 -5.34 -4.88 -22.63
C SER A 75 -6.78 -5.31 -22.36
N LYS A 76 -7.07 -5.95 -21.22
CA LYS A 76 -8.41 -6.47 -20.89
C LYS A 76 -8.96 -5.91 -19.58
N PRO A 77 -10.28 -5.66 -19.49
CA PRO A 77 -10.93 -5.25 -18.25
C PRO A 77 -10.94 -6.40 -17.25
N LYS A 78 -11.10 -6.07 -15.96
CA LYS A 78 -11.31 -7.08 -14.92
C LYS A 78 -12.70 -7.71 -15.08
N THR A 79 -12.79 -9.01 -14.84
CA THR A 79 -14.08 -9.71 -14.83
C THR A 79 -14.82 -9.49 -13.52
N LYS A 80 -16.15 -9.63 -13.52
CA LYS A 80 -16.98 -9.54 -12.31
C LYS A 80 -16.48 -10.46 -11.18
N ASN A 81 -16.10 -11.70 -11.51
CA ASN A 81 -15.57 -12.65 -10.53
C ASN A 81 -14.22 -12.20 -9.92
N GLN A 82 -13.35 -11.57 -10.72
CA GLN A 82 -12.10 -11.00 -10.21
C GLN A 82 -12.36 -9.84 -9.25
N LEU A 83 -13.36 -9.01 -9.55
CA LEU A 83 -13.76 -7.90 -8.68
C LEU A 83 -14.39 -8.40 -7.39
N ILE A 84 -15.31 -9.37 -7.43
CA ILE A 84 -15.89 -9.97 -6.21
C ILE A 84 -14.80 -10.56 -5.33
N LYS A 85 -13.84 -11.30 -5.91
CA LYS A 85 -12.72 -11.86 -5.16
C LYS A 85 -11.85 -10.77 -4.53
N TRP A 86 -11.59 -9.70 -5.26
CA TRP A 86 -10.82 -8.56 -4.75
C TRP A 86 -11.59 -7.81 -3.67
N LEU A 87 -12.90 -7.59 -3.81
CA LEU A 87 -13.72 -6.91 -2.80
C LEU A 87 -13.78 -7.69 -1.49
N LYS A 88 -13.85 -9.02 -1.55
CA LYS A 88 -13.83 -9.86 -0.34
C LYS A 88 -12.50 -9.81 0.40
N ASN A 89 -11.39 -9.60 -0.31
CA ASN A 89 -10.07 -9.52 0.28
C ASN A 89 -9.15 -8.62 -0.57
N PRO A 90 -9.23 -7.28 -0.39
CA PRO A 90 -8.49 -6.34 -1.24
C PRO A 90 -7.01 -6.25 -0.88
N HIS A 91 -6.57 -7.00 0.14
CA HIS A 91 -5.21 -7.02 0.65
C HIS A 91 -4.28 -7.89 -0.18
N SER A 92 -3.07 -7.37 -0.40
CA SER A 92 -1.90 -8.16 -0.77
C SER A 92 -0.65 -7.40 -0.35
N ASP A 93 0.40 -8.12 0.02
CA ASP A 93 1.69 -7.51 0.38
C ASP A 93 2.16 -6.51 -0.68
N SER A 94 1.99 -6.84 -1.97
CA SER A 94 2.38 -5.96 -3.07
C SER A 94 1.57 -4.66 -3.11
N ALA A 95 0.26 -4.73 -2.83
CA ALA A 95 -0.59 -3.55 -2.76
C ALA A 95 -0.20 -2.66 -1.58
N GLU A 96 0.04 -3.24 -0.41
CA GLU A 96 0.44 -2.51 0.78
C GLU A 96 1.85 -1.91 0.64
N TYR A 97 2.83 -2.65 0.12
CA TYR A 97 4.15 -2.07 -0.19
C TYR A 97 4.04 -0.87 -1.13
N LYS A 98 3.19 -0.96 -2.16
CA LYS A 98 2.96 0.17 -3.07
C LYS A 98 2.30 1.34 -2.33
N MET A 99 1.32 1.08 -1.48
CA MET A 99 0.64 2.10 -0.68
C MET A 99 1.62 2.80 0.26
N TRP A 100 2.37 2.04 1.07
CA TRP A 100 3.38 2.57 1.99
C TRP A 100 4.52 3.27 1.26
N GLY A 101 4.96 2.76 0.11
CA GLY A 101 6.03 3.38 -0.68
C GLY A 101 5.64 4.74 -1.31
N ASN A 102 4.34 4.99 -1.51
CA ASN A 102 3.81 6.28 -1.98
C ASN A 102 3.13 7.07 -0.85
N GLY A 103 3.17 6.54 0.38
CA GLY A 103 2.52 7.11 1.55
C GLY A 103 3.34 8.23 2.18
N VAL A 104 2.84 8.70 3.31
CA VAL A 104 3.42 9.78 4.11
C VAL A 104 3.78 9.23 5.48
N ALA A 105 4.77 9.82 6.15
CA ALA A 105 4.97 9.57 7.56
C ALA A 105 3.83 10.24 8.35
N LEU A 106 2.96 9.44 8.97
CA LEU A 106 1.78 9.92 9.71
C LEU A 106 2.13 10.98 10.77
N PRO A 107 3.22 10.86 11.57
CA PRO A 107 3.58 11.87 12.56
C PRO A 107 3.81 13.26 11.94
N ASN A 108 4.40 13.32 10.74
CA ASN A 108 4.67 14.59 10.06
C ASN A 108 3.38 15.24 9.57
N VAL A 109 2.45 14.43 9.05
CA VAL A 109 1.13 14.92 8.64
C VAL A 109 0.36 15.47 9.84
N VAL A 110 0.33 14.72 10.95
CA VAL A 110 -0.32 15.17 12.19
C VAL A 110 0.27 16.48 12.67
N PHE A 111 1.60 16.63 12.67
CA PHE A 111 2.26 17.87 13.06
C PHE A 111 1.84 19.07 12.18
N VAL A 112 1.91 18.91 10.86
CA VAL A 112 1.57 20.00 9.91
C VAL A 112 0.09 20.38 10.01
N LEU A 113 -0.82 19.40 10.00
CA LEU A 113 -2.25 19.66 10.08
C LEU A 113 -2.65 20.27 11.43
N SER A 114 -2.03 19.85 12.53
CA SER A 114 -2.27 20.46 13.85
C SER A 114 -1.88 21.93 13.86
N GLY A 115 -0.77 22.30 13.22
CA GLY A 115 -0.37 23.70 13.06
C GLY A 115 -1.38 24.50 12.23
N ILE A 116 -1.84 23.96 11.11
CA ILE A 116 -2.87 24.61 10.27
C ILE A 116 -4.14 24.86 11.07
N VAL A 117 -4.64 23.84 11.79
CA VAL A 117 -5.84 23.96 12.63
C VAL A 117 -5.65 25.02 13.71
N TYR A 118 -4.49 25.04 14.38
CA TYR A 118 -4.17 26.02 15.42
C TYR A 118 -4.27 27.46 14.90
N TYR A 119 -3.64 27.78 13.77
CA TYR A 119 -3.67 29.13 13.21
C TYR A 119 -5.04 29.50 12.64
N ALA A 120 -5.74 28.58 11.98
CA ALA A 120 -7.08 28.84 11.46
C ALA A 120 -8.09 29.18 12.57
N GLN A 121 -7.94 28.58 13.75
CA GLN A 121 -8.79 28.89 14.91
C GLN A 121 -8.41 30.21 15.61
N ILE A 122 -7.18 30.69 15.44
CA ILE A 122 -6.72 31.96 15.98
C ILE A 122 -7.17 33.12 15.10
N GLU A 123 -7.09 33.00 13.78
CA GLU A 123 -7.56 34.05 12.84
C GLU A 123 -9.09 34.21 12.82
N GLY A 124 -9.83 33.22 13.32
CA GLY A 124 -11.28 33.28 13.50
C GLY A 124 -11.75 33.95 14.81
N LYS A 125 -10.82 34.47 15.63
CA LYS A 125 -11.09 35.25 16.85
C LYS A 125 -10.60 36.68 16.68
#